data_AF-A0A4S3JTQ9-F1
#
_entry.id   AF-A0A4S3JTQ9-F1
#
_cell.length_a   1.000
_cell.length_b   1.000
_cell.length_c   1.000
_cell.angle_alpha   90.00
_cell.angle_beta   90.00
_cell.angle_gamma   90.00
#
_symmetry.space_group_name_H-M   'P 1'
#
loop_
_entity.id
_entity.type
_entity.pdbx_description
1 polymer ?
#
loop_
_entity_poly.entity_id
_entity_poly.type
_entity_poly.pdbx_seq_one_letter_code
_entity_poly.pdbx_strand_id
1 'polypeptide(L)' 'MPSPQKARATRPRGSEEEFVLFLQGIPAHCRWQELKDLVRQTALHIRQAVVYDDNRGFPTGLGQIIVKNEDEAWRTYRA' A
#
# COMPACT_ATOMS: atom_id res chain seq x y z
N MET A 1 -7.10 21.95 -15.74
CA MET A 1 -7.73 20.69 -15.28
C MET A 1 -6.63 19.65 -15.14
N PRO A 2 -6.24 19.19 -13.93
CA PRO A 2 -5.30 18.07 -13.82
C PRO A 2 -6.05 16.75 -13.71
N SER A 3 -5.60 15.81 -14.51
CA SER A 3 -6.14 14.46 -14.70
C SER A 3 -6.16 13.67 -13.38
N PRO A 4 -7.25 12.95 -13.05
CA PRO A 4 -7.20 11.96 -11.99
C PRO A 4 -6.35 10.81 -12.51
N GLN A 5 -5.12 10.71 -12.03
CA GLN A 5 -4.24 9.59 -12.32
C GLN A 5 -4.87 8.37 -11.64
N LYS A 6 -5.67 7.64 -12.43
CA LYS A 6 -6.26 6.36 -12.04
C LYS A 6 -5.12 5.40 -11.72
N ALA A 7 -4.72 5.39 -10.46
CA ALA A 7 -3.96 4.31 -9.88
C ALA A 7 -4.70 3.03 -10.24
N ARG A 8 -4.01 2.21 -11.03
CA ARG A 8 -4.48 1.00 -11.68
C ARG A 8 -4.93 0.05 -10.57
N ALA A 9 -6.22 0.10 -10.22
CA ALA A 9 -6.84 -0.76 -9.24
C ALA A 9 -6.68 -2.20 -9.71
N THR A 10 -5.69 -2.89 -9.15
CA THR A 10 -5.48 -4.30 -9.43
C THR A 10 -6.67 -5.04 -8.87
N ARG A 11 -7.54 -5.49 -9.78
CA ARG A 11 -8.70 -6.33 -9.49
C ARG A 11 -8.27 -7.49 -8.59
N PRO A 12 -8.97 -7.78 -7.46
CA PRO A 12 -8.77 -9.04 -6.77
C PRO A 12 -9.31 -10.14 -7.69
N ARG A 13 -8.41 -10.93 -8.25
CA ARG A 13 -8.73 -12.23 -8.85
C ARG A 13 -8.27 -13.27 -7.86
N GLY A 14 -9.24 -14.07 -7.39
CA GLY A 14 -8.99 -15.30 -6.65
C GLY A 14 -9.21 -15.12 -5.16
N SER A 15 -10.36 -15.60 -4.72
CA SER A 15 -10.65 -16.20 -3.42
C SER A 15 -9.43 -16.85 -2.74
N GLU A 16 -8.68 -16.03 -2.01
CA GLU A 16 -7.80 -16.31 -0.88
C GLU A 16 -7.97 -15.07 0.02
N GLU A 17 -8.00 -15.22 1.34
CA GLU A 17 -8.31 -14.11 2.28
C GLU A 17 -7.21 -13.03 2.20
N GLU A 18 -7.38 -12.04 1.32
CA GLU A 18 -6.44 -10.94 1.10
C GLU A 18 -6.81 -9.75 1.99
N PHE A 19 -5.89 -9.31 2.85
CA PHE A 19 -6.06 -8.18 3.74
C PHE A 19 -5.47 -6.92 3.11
N VAL A 20 -6.27 -5.86 3.06
CA VAL A 20 -5.86 -4.56 2.52
C VAL A 20 -5.54 -3.60 3.65
N LEU A 21 -4.32 -3.09 3.67
CA LEU A 21 -3.81 -2.13 4.63
C LEU A 21 -3.69 -0.76 3.94
N PHE A 22 -4.28 0.25 4.56
CA PHE A 22 -4.13 1.64 4.13
C PHE A 22 -3.15 2.34 5.07
N LEU A 23 -2.09 2.90 4.51
CA LEU A 23 -1.08 3.67 5.23
C LEU A 23 -1.23 5.14 4.89
N GLN A 24 -1.20 6.00 5.91
CA GLN A 24 -1.26 7.44 5.78
C GLN A 24 -0.07 8.07 6.50
N GLY A 25 0.50 9.15 5.95
CA GLY A 25 1.64 9.87 6.53
C GLY A 25 3.01 9.40 6.06
N ILE A 26 3.09 8.63 4.97
CA ILE A 26 4.38 8.23 4.38
C ILE A 26 5.09 9.46 3.75
N PRO A 27 6.42 9.59 3.91
CA PRO A 27 7.15 10.77 3.47
C PRO A 27 7.08 11.01 1.97
N ALA A 28 7.33 12.26 1.57
CA ALA A 28 7.19 12.77 0.20
C ALA A 28 8.09 12.11 -0.87
N HIS A 29 8.90 11.13 -0.50
CA HIS A 29 9.76 10.35 -1.39
C HIS A 29 9.54 8.84 -1.23
N CYS A 30 8.57 8.42 -0.40
CA CYS A 30 8.21 7.01 -0.26
C CYS A 30 7.64 6.49 -1.57
N ARG A 31 8.29 5.46 -2.10
CA ARG A 31 7.82 4.71 -3.26
C ARG A 31 7.11 3.44 -2.81
N TRP A 32 6.40 2.79 -3.72
CA TRP A 32 5.80 1.48 -3.46
C TRP A 32 6.84 0.43 -3.00
N GLN A 33 8.11 0.58 -3.38
CA GLN A 33 9.22 -0.25 -2.90
C GLN A 33 9.49 -0.03 -1.42
N GLU A 34 9.65 1.23 -0.99
CA GLU A 34 9.86 1.59 0.42
C GLU A 34 8.66 1.17 1.27
N LEU A 35 7.43 1.44 0.80
CA LEU A 35 6.22 1.00 1.50
C LEU A 35 6.18 -0.51 1.68
N LYS A 36 6.54 -1.25 0.62
CA LYS A 36 6.66 -2.70 0.67
C LYS A 36 7.73 -3.12 1.66
N ASP A 37 8.89 -2.47 1.67
CA ASP A 37 10.01 -2.82 2.54
C ASP A 37 9.71 -2.57 4.02
N LEU A 38 9.07 -1.44 4.34
CA LEU A 38 8.55 -1.11 5.67
C LEU A 38 7.59 -2.19 6.17
N VAL A 39 6.58 -2.54 5.36
CA VAL A 39 5.63 -3.59 5.72
C VAL A 39 6.28 -4.97 5.71
N ARG A 40 7.41 -5.16 5.01
CA ARG A 40 8.14 -6.44 5.00
C ARG A 40 8.73 -6.79 6.35
N GLN A 41 8.91 -5.81 7.23
CA GLN A 41 9.39 -6.00 8.60
C GLN A 41 8.30 -6.63 9.48
N THR A 42 7.03 -6.37 9.20
CA THR A 42 5.88 -6.84 9.98
C THR A 42 5.06 -7.92 9.28
N ALA A 43 5.13 -7.99 7.95
CA ALA A 43 4.39 -8.89 7.07
C ALA A 43 5.27 -9.40 5.93
N LEU A 44 5.54 -10.71 5.90
CA LEU A 44 6.34 -11.31 4.83
C LEU A 44 5.51 -11.58 3.57
N HIS A 45 4.20 -11.83 3.72
CA HIS A 45 3.32 -12.21 2.61
C HIS A 45 2.65 -11.01 1.94
N ILE A 46 3.46 -10.08 1.44
CA ILE A 46 2.98 -8.91 0.69
C ILE A 46 2.71 -9.30 -0.76
N ARG A 47 1.43 -9.24 -1.13
CA ARG A 47 0.93 -9.51 -2.48
C ARG A 47 1.08 -8.29 -3.40
N GLN A 48 0.79 -7.10 -2.88
CA GLN A 48 0.89 -5.86 -3.65
C GLN A 48 1.19 -4.66 -2.77
N ALA A 49 1.93 -3.70 -3.32
CA ALA A 49 2.17 -2.40 -2.72
C ALA A 49 1.89 -1.29 -3.74
N VAL A 50 1.17 -0.26 -3.32
CA VAL A 50 0.80 0.90 -4.13
C VAL A 50 1.02 2.14 -3.28
N VAL A 51 1.61 3.18 -3.85
CA VAL A 51 1.67 4.52 -3.23
C VAL A 51 0.88 5.46 -4.13
N TYR A 52 0.15 6.37 -3.51
CA TYR A 52 -0.59 7.42 -4.18
C TYR A 52 0.22 8.72 -4.10
N ASP A 53 0.49 9.30 -5.26
CA ASP A 53 1.07 10.62 -5.42
C ASP A 53 0.01 11.63 -5.90
N ASP A 54 0.13 12.90 -5.49
CA ASP A 54 -0.67 13.97 -6.08
C ASP A 54 0.04 14.54 -7.31
N ASN A 55 -0.77 14.96 -8.30
CA ASN A 55 -0.32 15.47 -9.59
C ASN A 55 0.56 16.74 -9.51
N ARG A 56 0.75 17.32 -8.32
CA ARG A 56 1.70 18.42 -8.06
C ARG A 56 3.11 17.96 -7.66
N GLY A 57 3.37 16.65 -7.63
CA GLY A 57 4.63 16.10 -7.11
C GLY A 57 4.73 16.13 -5.58
N PHE A 58 3.62 16.43 -4.89
CA PHE A 58 3.49 16.23 -3.46
C PHE A 58 2.82 14.89 -3.22
N PRO A 59 3.47 13.92 -2.58
CA PRO A 59 2.77 12.73 -2.16
C PRO A 59 1.70 13.12 -1.16
N THR A 60 0.48 12.68 -1.39
CA THR A 60 -0.61 12.76 -0.42
C THR A 60 -0.26 11.99 0.86
N GLY A 61 0.84 11.22 0.84
CA GLY A 61 1.29 10.39 1.94
C GLY A 61 0.40 9.18 2.12
N LEU A 62 -0.32 8.77 1.07
CA LEU A 62 -1.24 7.64 1.10
C LEU A 62 -0.61 6.44 0.40
N GLY A 63 -0.72 5.28 1.01
CA GLY A 63 -0.26 4.01 0.49
C GLY A 63 -1.29 2.91 0.73
N GLN A 64 -1.28 1.91 -0.13
CA GLN A 64 -2.08 0.71 0.01
C GLN A 64 -1.17 -0.52 -0.13
N ILE A 65 -1.24 -1.41 0.85
CA ILE A 65 -0.60 -2.72 0.81
C ILE A 65 -1.68 -3.80 0.82
N ILE A 66 -1.46 -4.87 0.07
CA ILE A 66 -2.28 -6.09 0.12
C ILE A 66 -1.40 -7.21 0.64
N VAL A 67 -1.81 -7.85 1.73
CA VAL A 67 -1.14 -9.02 2.31
C VAL A 67 -2.07 -10.23 2.27
N LYS A 68 -1.51 -11.44 2.24
CA LYS A 68 -2.30 -12.68 2.22
C LYS A 68 -2.63 -13.23 3.61
N ASN A 69 -2.02 -12.71 4.67
CA ASN A 69 -2.09 -13.29 5.99
C ASN A 69 -2.69 -12.29 7.00
N GLU A 70 -3.70 -12.72 7.76
CA GLU A 70 -4.39 -11.88 8.74
C GLU A 70 -3.46 -11.43 9.87
N ASP A 71 -2.71 -12.37 10.46
CA ASP A 71 -1.83 -12.07 11.60
C ASP A 71 -0.78 -11.02 11.23
N GLU A 72 -0.26 -11.10 10.01
CA GLU A 72 0.69 -10.12 9.46
C GLU A 72 0.04 -8.76 9.19
N ALA A 73 -1.20 -8.77 8.67
CA ALA A 73 -1.98 -7.55 8.50
C ALA A 73 -2.20 -6.86 9.84
N TRP A 74 -2.57 -7.65 10.85
CA TRP A 74 -2.85 -7.16 12.19
C TRP A 74 -1.60 -6.64 12.90
N ARG A 75 -0.45 -7.32 12.74
CA ARG A 75 0.84 -6.82 13.22
C ARG A 75 1.20 -5.49 12.58
N THR A 76 1.05 -5.37 11.26
CA THR A 76 1.36 -4.13 10.54
C THR A 76 0.43 -2.99 10.96
N TYR A 77 -0.84 -3.28 11.22
CA TYR A 77 -1.81 -2.29 11.70
C TYR A 77 -1.53 -1.81 13.14
N ARG A 78 -0.93 -2.66 13.99
CA ARG A 78 -0.64 -2.36 15.40
C ARG A 78 0.79 -1.88 15.68
N ALA A 79 1.67 -1.96 14.69
CA ALA A 79 3.07 -1.51 14.77
C ALA A 79 3.17 0.01 14.60
#